data_AF-A0A9X7VZ42-F1
#
_entry.id   AF-A0A9X7VZ42-F1
#
_cell.length_a   1.000
_cell.length_b   1.000
_cell.length_c   1.000
_cell.angle_alpha   90.00
_cell.angle_beta   90.00
_cell.angle_gamma   90.00
#
_symmetry.space_group_name_H-M   'P 1'
#
loop_
_entity.id
_entity.type
_entity.pdbx_description
1 polymer ?
#
loop_
_entity_poly.entity_id
_entity_poly.type
_entity_poly.pdbx_seq_one_letter_code
_entity_poly.pdbx_strand_id
1 'polypeptide(L)'
;MAAPIQKVIRQEPVQSPLESKHPSASEELQLLVEELHQSGILEAARAMLGAKESIAKILVEQLLRKDVLTLINNVMAAGTVLTKLDPGQLERLTEGLNAGVTEANETIERNQSISIMGLLKTLQDPDVNRALQFAIGFLKGLGKTI
;
A
#
# COMPACT_ATOMS: atom_id res chain seq x y z
N MET A 1 -19.01 -87.66 -11.46
CA MET A 1 -19.06 -87.54 -12.94
C MET A 1 -18.99 -86.07 -13.30
N ALA A 2 -18.26 -85.76 -14.36
CA ALA A 2 -17.72 -84.44 -14.67
C ALA A 2 -18.65 -83.55 -15.52
N ALA A 3 -18.59 -82.24 -15.22
CA ALA A 3 -18.65 -81.08 -16.12
C ALA A 3 -20.00 -80.72 -16.84
N PRO A 4 -20.17 -79.49 -17.41
CA PRO A 4 -19.93 -78.15 -16.84
C PRO A 4 -20.88 -77.01 -17.39
N ILE A 5 -20.59 -75.72 -17.05
CA ILE A 5 -20.79 -74.48 -17.88
C ILE A 5 -22.26 -73.99 -18.10
N GLN A 6 -22.71 -72.72 -18.03
CA GLN A 6 -22.13 -71.36 -18.08
C GLN A 6 -23.16 -70.33 -17.55
N LYS A 7 -22.66 -69.11 -17.24
CA LYS A 7 -23.31 -67.79 -17.33
C LYS A 7 -24.41 -67.54 -16.29
N VAL A 8 -24.34 -66.49 -15.48
CA VAL A 8 -24.15 -65.11 -15.89
C VAL A 8 -23.36 -64.37 -14.82
N ILE A 9 -22.16 -63.92 -15.20
CA ILE A 9 -21.46 -62.86 -14.48
C ILE A 9 -22.25 -61.57 -14.78
N ARG A 10 -23.07 -61.10 -13.85
CA ARG A 10 -23.54 -59.71 -13.84
C ARG A 10 -22.57 -58.96 -12.95
N GLN A 11 -21.50 -58.43 -13.55
CA GLN A 11 -20.68 -57.43 -12.88
C GLN A 11 -21.54 -56.18 -12.78
N GLU A 12 -21.97 -55.82 -11.57
CA GLU A 12 -22.25 -54.42 -11.29
C GLU A 12 -20.91 -53.68 -11.35
N PRO A 13 -20.72 -52.69 -12.23
CA PRO A 13 -19.64 -51.76 -12.03
C PRO A 13 -20.06 -50.89 -10.85
N VAL A 14 -19.34 -51.11 -9.75
CA VAL A 14 -19.23 -50.22 -8.59
C VAL A 14 -19.23 -48.78 -9.10
N GLN A 15 -20.33 -48.07 -8.84
CA GLN A 15 -20.33 -46.62 -8.89
C GLN A 15 -19.37 -46.15 -7.80
N SER A 16 -18.17 -45.76 -8.20
CA SER A 16 -17.31 -44.93 -7.37
C SER A 16 -17.37 -43.51 -7.90
N PRO A 17 -17.49 -42.51 -7.01
CA PRO A 17 -17.74 -41.13 -7.36
C PRO A 17 -16.42 -40.46 -7.82
N LEU A 18 -16.46 -39.17 -8.17
CA LEU A 18 -15.30 -38.34 -8.56
C LEU A 18 -14.87 -38.48 -10.02
N GLU A 19 -15.75 -38.22 -10.99
CA GLU A 19 -15.30 -37.45 -12.15
C GLU A 19 -15.18 -35.99 -11.71
N SER A 20 -14.05 -35.64 -11.10
CA SER A 20 -13.62 -34.25 -11.03
C SER A 20 -13.30 -33.82 -12.46
N LYS A 21 -14.33 -33.45 -13.23
CA LYS A 21 -14.16 -32.63 -14.43
C LYS A 21 -13.50 -31.35 -13.96
N HIS A 22 -12.17 -31.31 -14.02
CA HIS A 22 -11.46 -30.05 -14.02
C HIS A 22 -12.04 -29.28 -15.19
N PRO A 23 -12.66 -28.12 -14.97
CA PRO A 23 -13.13 -27.29 -16.06
C PRO A 23 -11.96 -27.14 -17.02
N SER A 24 -12.22 -27.38 -18.30
CA SER A 24 -11.18 -27.24 -19.32
C SER A 24 -10.61 -25.81 -19.21
N ALA A 25 -9.35 -25.59 -19.56
CA ALA A 25 -8.76 -24.24 -19.48
C ALA A 25 -9.63 -23.15 -20.17
N SER A 26 -10.43 -23.54 -21.17
CA SER A 26 -11.44 -22.69 -21.80
C SER A 26 -12.63 -22.31 -20.89
N GLU A 27 -13.10 -23.22 -20.05
CA GLU A 27 -14.21 -23.00 -19.11
C GLU A 27 -13.75 -22.13 -17.93
N GLU A 28 -12.53 -22.36 -17.42
CA GLU A 28 -11.93 -21.49 -16.40
C GLU A 28 -11.70 -20.07 -16.91
N LEU A 29 -11.23 -19.91 -18.15
CA LEU A 29 -11.09 -18.60 -18.78
C LEU A 29 -12.43 -17.90 -18.97
N GLN A 30 -13.50 -18.63 -19.32
CA GLN A 30 -14.84 -18.07 -19.43
C GLN A 30 -15.36 -17.59 -18.08
N LEU A 31 -15.22 -18.41 -17.03
CA LEU A 31 -15.61 -18.04 -15.67
C LEU A 31 -14.83 -16.83 -15.17
N LEU A 32 -13.52 -16.78 -15.41
CA LEU A 32 -12.68 -15.65 -15.04
C LEU A 32 -13.12 -14.37 -15.75
N VAL A 33 -13.37 -14.43 -17.06
CA VAL A 33 -13.85 -13.27 -17.84
C VAL A 33 -15.22 -12.80 -17.35
N GLU A 34 -16.09 -13.74 -17.01
CA GLU A 34 -17.43 -13.45 -16.50
C GLU A 34 -17.40 -12.84 -15.09
N GLU A 35 -16.51 -13.34 -14.21
CA GLU A 35 -16.29 -12.77 -12.89
C GLU A 35 -15.68 -11.35 -12.99
N LEU A 36 -14.71 -11.15 -13.87
CA LEU A 36 -14.13 -9.82 -14.14
C LEU A 36 -15.15 -8.84 -14.75
N HIS A 37 -16.11 -9.34 -15.52
CA HIS A 37 -17.21 -8.55 -16.08
C HIS A 37 -18.24 -8.20 -15.00
N GLN A 38 -18.61 -9.14 -14.13
CA GLN A 38 -19.52 -8.87 -13.02
C GLN A 38 -18.90 -7.93 -11.97
N SER A 39 -17.58 -8.01 -11.76
CA SER A 39 -16.85 -7.15 -10.83
C SER A 39 -16.59 -5.74 -11.38
N GLY A 40 -16.99 -5.43 -12.62
CA GLY A 40 -16.78 -4.12 -13.25
C GLY A 40 -15.34 -3.87 -13.70
N ILE A 41 -14.45 -4.86 -13.59
CA ILE A 41 -13.03 -4.73 -13.98
C ILE A 41 -12.93 -4.69 -15.51
N LEU A 42 -13.70 -5.53 -16.20
CA LEU A 42 -13.73 -5.53 -17.66
C LEU A 42 -14.32 -4.23 -18.21
N GLU A 43 -15.31 -3.65 -17.53
CA GLU A 43 -15.93 -2.36 -17.82
C GLU A 43 -14.93 -1.22 -17.61
N ALA A 44 -14.19 -1.24 -16.50
CA ALA A 44 -13.16 -0.26 -16.22
C ALA A 44 -12.03 -0.34 -17.27
N ALA A 45 -11.57 -1.56 -17.58
CA ALA A 45 -10.58 -1.79 -18.64
C ALA A 45 -11.10 -1.31 -20.01
N ARG A 46 -12.36 -1.60 -20.33
CA ARG A 46 -13.03 -1.17 -21.58
C ARG A 46 -13.26 0.34 -21.62
N ALA A 47 -13.57 0.98 -20.51
CA ALA A 47 -13.72 2.43 -20.40
C ALA A 47 -12.36 3.13 -20.56
N MET A 48 -11.30 2.59 -19.96
CA MET A 48 -9.92 3.04 -20.15
C MET A 48 -9.47 2.87 -21.62
N LEU A 49 -9.77 1.72 -22.24
CA LEU A 49 -9.49 1.43 -23.65
C LEU A 49 -10.35 2.28 -24.60
N GLY A 50 -11.60 2.57 -24.25
CA GLY A 50 -12.48 3.48 -24.98
C GLY A 50 -12.02 4.93 -24.90
N ALA A 51 -11.41 5.32 -23.78
CA ALA A 51 -10.77 6.61 -23.58
C ALA A 51 -9.37 6.72 -24.24
N LYS A 52 -8.89 5.68 -24.94
CA LYS A 52 -7.48 5.57 -25.38
C LYS A 52 -7.03 6.67 -26.34
N GLU A 53 -7.90 7.09 -27.25
CA GLU A 53 -7.50 7.94 -28.39
C GLU A 53 -7.30 9.40 -28.00
N SER A 54 -8.03 9.89 -26.99
CA SER A 54 -7.97 11.30 -26.57
C SER A 54 -7.32 11.50 -25.19
N ILE A 55 -7.42 10.53 -24.28
CA ILE A 55 -6.97 10.68 -22.90
C ILE A 55 -5.70 9.87 -22.64
N ALA A 56 -5.63 8.62 -23.09
CA ALA A 56 -4.46 7.78 -22.81
C ALA A 56 -3.20 8.30 -23.50
N LYS A 57 -3.26 8.75 -24.76
CA LYS A 57 -2.06 9.28 -25.43
C LYS A 57 -1.51 10.51 -24.71
N ILE A 58 -2.37 11.48 -24.40
CA ILE A 58 -1.95 12.71 -23.72
C ILE A 58 -1.51 12.39 -22.29
N LEU A 59 -2.32 11.73 -21.46
CA LEU A 59 -1.92 11.42 -20.07
C LEU A 59 -0.68 10.52 -19.99
N VAL A 60 -0.55 9.51 -20.84
CA VAL A 60 0.65 8.64 -20.84
C VAL A 60 1.88 9.41 -21.30
N GLU A 61 1.81 10.21 -22.37
CA GLU A 61 2.92 11.09 -22.76
C GLU A 61 3.27 12.09 -21.64
N GLN A 62 2.26 12.56 -20.91
CA GLN A 62 2.43 13.49 -19.78
C GLN A 62 3.06 12.84 -18.53
N LEU A 63 2.70 11.59 -18.22
CA LEU A 63 3.27 10.80 -17.13
C LEU A 63 4.68 10.29 -17.46
N LEU A 64 4.93 10.02 -18.74
CA LEU A 64 6.25 9.62 -19.25
C LEU A 64 7.21 10.81 -19.42
N ARG A 65 6.76 12.05 -19.17
CA ARG A 65 7.67 13.19 -19.07
C ARG A 65 8.68 12.92 -17.96
N LYS A 66 9.93 13.24 -18.24
CA LYS A 66 11.07 13.04 -17.33
C LYS A 66 10.78 13.58 -15.91
N ASP A 67 10.11 14.72 -15.80
CA ASP A 67 9.82 15.36 -14.52
C ASP A 67 8.81 14.56 -13.68
N VAL A 68 7.78 13.99 -14.32
CA VAL A 68 6.77 13.18 -13.62
C VAL A 68 7.36 11.83 -13.22
N LEU A 69 8.12 11.19 -14.10
CA LEU A 69 8.86 9.97 -13.75
C LEU A 69 9.84 10.21 -12.59
N THR A 70 10.53 11.35 -12.59
CA THR A 70 11.44 11.73 -11.50
C THR A 70 10.69 11.94 -10.18
N LEU A 71 9.54 12.60 -10.21
CA LEU A 71 8.69 12.76 -9.05
C LEU A 71 8.21 11.41 -8.49
N ILE A 72 7.73 10.52 -9.36
CA ILE A 72 7.31 9.17 -8.96
C ILE A 72 8.49 8.43 -8.32
N ASN A 73 9.68 8.47 -8.92
CA ASN A 73 10.87 7.83 -8.36
C ASN A 73 11.26 8.41 -7.00
N ASN A 74 11.18 9.72 -6.82
CA ASN A 74 11.48 10.38 -5.55
C ASN A 74 10.45 10.03 -4.47
N VAL A 75 9.15 9.97 -4.82
CA VAL A 75 8.09 9.55 -3.90
C VAL A 75 8.26 8.09 -3.51
N MET A 76 8.57 7.19 -4.46
CA MET A 76 8.86 5.79 -4.15
C MET A 76 10.10 5.64 -3.26
N ALA A 77 11.15 6.43 -3.52
CA ALA A 77 12.35 6.44 -2.69
C ALA A 77 12.03 6.94 -1.27
N ALA A 78 11.27 8.03 -1.13
CA ALA A 78 10.81 8.54 0.16
C ALA A 78 9.94 7.50 0.89
N GLY A 79 8.99 6.87 0.18
CA GLY A 79 8.18 5.78 0.71
C GLY A 79 9.03 4.61 1.21
N THR A 80 10.06 4.21 0.45
CA THR A 80 10.99 3.16 0.87
C THR A 80 11.74 3.54 2.14
N VAL A 81 12.16 4.80 2.29
CA VAL A 81 12.76 5.28 3.55
C VAL A 81 11.75 5.21 4.70
N LEU A 82 10.51 5.61 4.48
CA LEU A 82 9.44 5.52 5.48
C LEU A 82 9.16 4.07 5.89
N THR A 83 9.19 3.10 4.96
CA THR A 83 9.00 1.67 5.29
C THR A 83 10.16 1.06 6.08
N LYS A 84 11.34 1.69 6.07
CA LYS A 84 12.51 1.24 6.84
C LYS A 84 12.51 1.77 8.28
N LEU A 85 11.62 2.72 8.59
CA LEU A 85 11.45 3.19 9.96
C LEU A 85 10.76 2.09 10.77
N ASP A 86 11.24 1.90 12.00
CA ASP A 86 10.57 0.99 12.93
C ASP A 86 9.19 1.56 13.31
N PRO A 87 8.13 0.72 13.44
CA PRO A 87 6.79 1.18 13.81
C PRO A 87 6.74 2.06 15.06
N GLY A 88 7.56 1.76 16.07
CA GLY A 88 7.62 2.56 17.30
C GLY A 88 8.27 3.93 17.10
N GLN A 89 9.14 4.10 16.11
CA GLN A 89 9.69 5.41 15.75
C GLN A 89 8.65 6.26 15.03
N LEU A 90 7.88 5.63 14.13
CA LEU A 90 6.82 6.31 13.39
C LEU A 90 5.69 6.75 14.34
N GLU A 91 5.24 5.87 15.23
CA GLU A 91 4.23 6.18 16.24
C GLU A 91 4.62 7.40 17.07
N ARG A 92 5.83 7.39 17.67
CA ARG A 92 6.34 8.50 18.47
C ARG A 92 6.46 9.81 17.68
N LEU A 93 6.83 9.74 16.40
CA LEU A 93 6.87 10.92 15.54
C LEU A 93 5.46 11.48 15.32
N THR A 94 4.49 10.62 15.00
CA THR A 94 3.10 11.05 14.78
C THR A 94 2.45 11.59 16.05
N GLU A 95 2.69 10.98 17.20
CA GLU A 95 2.23 11.46 18.50
C GLU A 95 2.85 12.83 18.83
N GLY A 96 4.16 12.98 18.63
CA GLY A 96 4.87 14.24 18.85
C GLY A 96 4.38 15.36 17.93
N LEU A 97 4.07 15.04 16.67
CA LEU A 97 3.49 16.00 15.73
C LEU A 97 2.09 16.45 16.18
N ASN A 98 1.22 15.51 16.56
CA ASN A 98 -0.11 15.84 17.07
C ASN A 98 -0.03 16.69 18.35
N ALA A 99 0.80 16.28 19.31
CA ALA A 99 1.00 17.02 20.55
C ALA A 99 1.53 18.44 20.29
N GLY A 100 2.47 18.60 19.35
CA GLY A 100 3.00 19.90 18.96
C GLY A 100 1.95 20.81 18.31
N VAL A 101 1.07 20.26 17.47
CA VAL A 101 -0.05 21.02 16.88
C VAL A 101 -1.03 21.46 17.95
N THR A 102 -1.37 20.58 18.91
CA THR A 102 -2.24 20.93 20.03
C THR A 102 -1.63 22.04 20.89
N GLU A 103 -0.38 21.90 21.32
CA GLU A 103 0.32 22.90 22.13
C GLU A 103 0.45 24.26 21.41
N ALA A 104 0.70 24.23 20.10
CA ALA A 104 0.77 25.44 19.28
C ALA A 104 -0.58 26.17 19.23
N ASN A 105 -1.67 25.44 19.03
CA ASN A 105 -3.01 26.02 19.04
C ASN A 105 -3.35 26.63 20.41
N GLU A 106 -3.07 25.93 21.51
CA GLU A 106 -3.31 26.47 22.86
C GLU A 106 -2.49 27.74 23.14
N THR A 107 -1.24 27.79 22.67
CA THR A 107 -0.37 28.96 22.84
C THR A 107 -0.90 30.17 22.06
N ILE A 108 -1.39 29.95 20.83
CA ILE A 108 -1.99 31.00 19.99
C ILE A 108 -3.28 31.51 20.63
N GLU A 109 -4.14 30.63 21.14
CA GLU A 109 -5.40 31.00 21.82
C GLU A 109 -5.17 31.84 23.08
N ARG A 110 -4.09 31.56 23.82
CA ARG A 110 -3.70 32.34 25.01
C ARG A 110 -3.09 33.71 24.66
N ASN A 111 -2.85 34.00 23.38
CA ASN A 111 -2.29 35.25 22.84
C ASN A 111 -0.99 35.67 23.57
N GLN A 112 -0.21 34.69 24.00
CA GLN A 112 1.01 34.90 24.79
C GLN A 112 2.19 35.14 23.86
N SER A 113 2.71 36.37 23.87
CA SER A 113 3.98 36.67 23.23
C SER A 113 5.13 36.26 24.15
N ILE A 114 6.11 35.56 23.56
CA ILE A 114 7.31 35.16 24.28
C ILE A 114 8.31 36.34 24.28
N SER A 115 8.80 36.71 25.47
CA SER A 115 9.89 37.69 25.61
C SER A 115 11.26 37.06 25.40
N ILE A 116 12.32 37.85 25.16
CA ILE A 116 13.70 37.33 25.00
C ILE A 116 14.16 36.50 26.23
N MET A 117 13.79 36.95 27.43
CA MET A 117 14.07 36.21 28.66
C MET A 117 13.22 34.92 28.74
N GLY A 118 11.98 34.98 28.26
CA GLY A 118 11.13 33.82 28.08
C GLY A 118 11.74 32.78 27.14
N LEU A 119 12.27 33.19 25.98
CA LEU A 119 12.96 32.29 25.04
C LEU A 119 14.11 31.55 25.70
N LEU A 120 14.97 32.26 26.43
CA LEU A 120 16.10 31.64 27.13
C LEU A 120 15.63 30.58 28.14
N LYS A 121 14.54 30.86 28.85
CA LYS A 121 13.93 29.91 29.77
C LYS A 121 13.30 28.72 29.03
N THR A 122 12.62 28.96 27.91
CA THR A 122 12.05 27.92 27.05
C THR A 122 13.13 27.02 26.46
N LEU A 123 14.28 27.55 26.06
CA LEU A 123 15.40 26.72 25.58
C LEU A 123 16.01 25.84 26.68
N GLN A 124 15.91 26.26 27.94
CA GLN A 124 16.33 25.48 29.11
C GLN A 124 15.26 24.50 29.60
N ASP A 125 14.03 24.60 29.09
CA ASP A 125 12.95 23.69 29.42
C ASP A 125 13.34 22.24 29.03
N PRO A 126 13.11 21.24 29.90
CA PRO A 126 13.56 19.86 29.64
C PRO A 126 12.95 19.25 28.38
N ASP A 127 11.72 19.60 28.01
CA ASP A 127 11.04 19.02 26.85
C ASP A 127 11.52 19.67 25.55
N VAL A 128 11.67 20.99 25.54
CA VAL A 128 12.25 21.74 24.42
C VAL A 128 13.71 21.33 24.20
N ASN A 129 14.50 21.21 25.26
CA ASN A 129 15.89 20.78 25.19
C ASN A 129 16.01 19.36 24.62
N ARG A 130 15.13 18.43 25.00
CA ARG A 130 15.10 17.09 24.42
C ARG A 130 14.80 17.10 22.92
N ALA A 131 13.86 17.93 22.47
CA ALA A 131 13.56 18.10 21.05
C ALA A 131 14.75 18.71 20.28
N LEU A 132 15.42 19.71 20.85
CA LEU A 132 16.63 20.30 20.27
C LEU A 132 17.78 19.29 20.17
N GLN A 133 18.01 18.48 21.21
CA GLN A 133 19.00 17.41 21.18
C GLN A 133 18.71 16.38 20.10
N PHE A 134 17.44 15.99 19.93
CA PHE A 134 17.02 15.14 18.83
C PHE A 134 17.31 15.79 17.48
N ALA A 135 16.92 17.05 17.27
CA ALA A 135 17.16 17.78 16.03
C ALA A 135 18.65 17.89 15.70
N ILE A 136 19.49 18.26 16.67
CA ILE A 136 20.94 18.34 16.51
C ILE A 136 21.53 16.96 16.20
N GLY A 137 21.08 15.91 16.91
CA GLY A 137 21.51 14.53 16.68
C GLY A 137 21.15 14.04 15.28
N PHE A 138 19.94 14.34 14.82
CA PHE A 138 19.47 14.07 13.47
C PHE A 138 20.32 14.79 12.42
N LEU A 139 20.54 16.10 12.57
CA LEU A 139 21.38 16.89 11.67
C LEU A 139 22.81 16.36 11.62
N LYS A 140 23.38 15.98 12.77
CA LYS A 140 24.70 15.34 12.85
C LYS A 140 24.72 13.97 12.15
N GLY A 141 23.64 13.21 12.21
CA GLY A 141 23.48 11.95 11.48
C GLY A 141 23.41 12.16 9.98
N LEU A 142 22.56 13.07 9.52
CA LEU A 142 22.46 13.46 8.12
C LEU A 142 23.81 13.91 7.57
N GLY A 143 24.51 14.82 8.26
CA GLY A 143 25.82 15.33 7.87
C GLY A 143 26.94 14.30 7.78
N LYS A 144 26.75 13.06 8.26
CA LYS A 144 27.71 11.95 8.04
C LYS A 144 27.46 11.19 6.74
N THR A 145 26.29 11.37 6.14
CA THR A 145 25.82 10.64 4.96
C THR A 145 25.89 11.46 3.67
N ILE A 146 26.11 12.77 3.80
CA ILE A 146 26.38 13.76 2.74
C ILE A 146 27.85 14.15 2.82
#